data_AF-A0A1Y2MF04-F1
#
_entry.id   AF-A0A1Y2MF04-F1
#
_cell.length_a   1.000
_cell.length_b   1.000
_cell.length_c   1.000
_cell.angle_alpha   90.00
_cell.angle_beta   90.00
_cell.angle_gamma   90.00
#
_symmetry.space_group_name_H-M   'P 1'
#
loop_
_entity.id
_entity.type
_entity.pdbx_description
1 polymer ?
#
loop_
_entity_poly.entity_id
_entity_poly.type
_entity_poly.pdbx_seq_one_letter_code
_entity_poly.pdbx_strand_id
1 'polypeptide(L)'
;MTEAIEQYTQALQRAKRSPETSPKERARIYQKLTQASMKSSILAPKPKKQTAHAKAAYEYAQAALQAAKESGDDCMAAQVEFLLACVALWMLRLQSEGERAEEAVSKGKDELQICLERLKRYPEVRTRVYEEQMRVYLGYFAETS
;
A
#
# COMPACT_ATOMS: atom_id res chain seq x y z
N MET A 1 -12.22 8.25 9.43
CA MET A 1 -11.03 7.60 8.84
C MET A 1 -9.78 7.75 9.69
N THR A 2 -9.59 8.87 10.37
CA THR A 2 -8.56 9.09 11.40
C THR A 2 -8.56 8.01 12.49
N GLU A 3 -9.75 7.59 12.94
CA GLU A 3 -9.91 6.53 13.96
C GLU A 3 -9.23 5.21 13.63
N ALA A 4 -9.26 4.75 12.36
CA ALA A 4 -8.61 3.50 11.96
C ALA A 4 -7.08 3.61 12.02
N ILE A 5 -6.52 4.74 11.59
CA ILE A 5 -5.07 5.01 11.68
C ILE A 5 -4.66 5.06 13.16
N GLU A 6 -5.42 5.73 14.01
CA GLU A 6 -5.16 5.81 15.45
C GLU A 6 -5.19 4.43 16.11
N GLN A 7 -6.22 3.62 15.85
CA GLN A 7 -6.34 2.26 16.37
C GLN A 7 -5.15 1.37 15.97
N TYR A 8 -4.77 1.37 14.68
CA TYR A 8 -3.63 0.57 14.24
C TYR A 8 -2.29 1.12 14.71
N THR A 9 -2.17 2.43 14.92
CA THR A 9 -0.97 3.03 15.52
C THR A 9 -0.82 2.60 16.97
N GLN A 10 -1.91 2.59 17.74
CA GLN A 10 -1.91 2.06 19.11
C GLN A 10 -1.59 0.57 19.13
N ALA A 11 -2.17 -0.22 18.22
CA ALA A 11 -1.86 -1.64 18.08
C ALA A 11 -0.36 -1.85 17.77
N LEU A 12 0.22 -1.04 16.90
CA LEU A 12 1.65 -1.07 16.59
C LEU A 12 2.51 -0.72 17.80
N GLN A 13 2.12 0.29 18.58
CA GLN A 13 2.85 0.65 19.80
C GLN A 13 2.84 -0.48 20.83
N ARG A 14 1.70 -1.17 20.99
CA ARG A 14 1.58 -2.35 21.86
C ARG A 14 2.45 -3.50 21.33
N ALA A 15 2.38 -3.78 20.03
CA ALA A 15 3.18 -4.79 19.36
C ALA A 15 4.70 -4.57 19.53
N LYS A 16 5.17 -3.33 19.40
CA LYS A 16 6.58 -2.97 19.58
C LYS A 16 7.09 -3.15 21.02
N ARG A 17 6.19 -3.07 22.01
CA ARG A 17 6.52 -3.24 23.44
C ARG A 17 6.42 -4.69 23.90
N SER A 18 5.77 -5.56 23.14
CA SER A 18 5.65 -6.98 23.48
C SER A 18 6.69 -7.80 22.71
N PRO A 19 7.64 -8.45 23.40
CA PRO A 19 8.65 -9.30 22.76
C PRO A 19 8.03 -10.55 22.10
N GLU A 20 6.79 -10.90 22.45
CA GLU A 20 6.05 -12.03 21.88
C GLU A 20 5.45 -11.71 20.51
N THR A 21 5.43 -10.44 20.09
CA THR A 21 4.79 -10.09 18.82
C THR A 21 5.65 -10.54 17.65
N SER A 22 5.13 -11.51 16.89
CA SER A 22 5.82 -12.08 15.75
C SER A 22 6.03 -11.03 14.64
N PRO A 23 7.09 -11.17 13.81
CA PRO A 23 7.26 -10.32 12.63
C PRO A 23 6.03 -10.34 11.70
N LYS A 24 5.36 -11.49 11.61
CA LYS A 24 4.11 -11.67 10.83
C LYS A 24 2.97 -10.79 11.34
N GLU A 25 2.79 -10.68 12.64
CA GLU A 25 1.77 -9.80 13.23
C GLU A 25 2.11 -8.32 13.02
N ARG A 26 3.38 -7.95 13.18
CA ARG A 26 3.82 -6.57 12.87
C ARG A 26 3.57 -6.23 11.41
N ALA A 27 3.90 -7.13 10.48
CA ALA A 27 3.65 -6.95 9.06
C ALA A 27 2.16 -6.72 8.76
N ARG A 28 1.26 -7.49 9.39
CA ARG A 28 -0.20 -7.30 9.25
C ARG A 28 -0.65 -5.92 9.76
N ILE A 29 -0.15 -5.47 10.90
CA ILE A 29 -0.49 -4.14 11.43
C ILE A 29 -0.02 -3.05 10.48
N TYR A 30 1.21 -3.15 9.95
CA TYR A 30 1.72 -2.20 8.98
C TYR A 30 0.92 -2.20 7.67
N GLN A 31 0.52 -3.36 7.14
CA GLN A 31 -0.37 -3.42 5.96
C GLN A 31 -1.68 -2.66 6.18
N LYS A 32 -2.29 -2.79 7.37
CA LYS A 32 -3.51 -2.07 7.73
C LYS A 32 -3.28 -0.56 7.82
N LEU A 33 -2.14 -0.14 8.38
CA LEU A 33 -1.73 1.26 8.40
C LEU A 33 -1.50 1.82 6.98
N THR A 34 -0.86 1.05 6.10
CA THR A 34 -0.69 1.39 4.69
C THR A 34 -2.05 1.61 4.02
N GLN A 35 -2.96 0.65 4.11
CA GLN A 35 -4.29 0.74 3.49
C GLN A 35 -5.10 1.93 4.02
N ALA A 36 -5.10 2.15 5.35
CA ALA A 36 -5.82 3.25 5.97
C ALA A 36 -5.22 4.62 5.60
N SER A 37 -3.90 4.73 5.56
CA SER A 37 -3.19 5.95 5.18
C SER A 37 -3.38 6.25 3.69
N MET A 38 -3.34 5.23 2.83
CA MET A 38 -3.60 5.36 1.40
C MET A 38 -5.04 5.84 1.14
N LYS A 39 -6.02 5.23 1.79
CA LYS A 39 -7.43 5.67 1.70
C LYS A 39 -7.60 7.13 2.16
N SER A 40 -6.92 7.50 3.25
CA SER A 40 -6.93 8.88 3.76
C SER A 40 -6.24 9.86 2.80
N SER A 41 -5.21 9.41 2.07
CA SER A 41 -4.56 10.20 1.02
C SER A 41 -5.52 10.50 -0.13
N ILE A 42 -6.18 9.48 -0.67
CA ILE A 42 -7.12 9.62 -1.79
C ILE A 42 -8.26 10.57 -1.44
N LEU A 43 -8.81 10.44 -0.23
CA LEU A 43 -9.99 11.20 0.21
C LEU A 43 -9.64 12.56 0.83
N ALA A 44 -8.36 12.91 0.94
CA ALA A 44 -7.97 14.18 1.54
C ALA A 44 -8.30 15.36 0.60
N PRO A 45 -8.91 16.45 1.11
CA PRO A 45 -9.39 17.55 0.29
C PRO A 45 -8.30 18.52 -0.17
N LYS A 46 -7.07 18.38 0.31
CA LYS A 46 -5.95 19.31 0.01
C LYS A 46 -4.73 18.54 -0.45
N PRO A 47 -4.05 18.93 -1.55
CA PRO A 47 -2.87 18.24 -2.06
C PRO A 47 -1.80 17.98 -1.00
N LYS A 48 -1.49 18.97 -0.16
CA LYS A 48 -0.54 18.82 0.95
C LYS A 48 -0.90 17.67 1.91
N LYS A 49 -2.20 17.48 2.21
CA LYS A 49 -2.68 16.38 3.05
C LYS A 49 -2.65 15.05 2.30
N GLN A 50 -3.00 15.04 1.01
CA GLN A 50 -2.87 13.86 0.15
C GLN A 50 -1.42 13.36 0.18
N THR A 51 -0.45 14.22 -0.10
CA THR A 51 0.99 13.89 -0.09
C THR A 51 1.45 13.40 1.28
N ALA A 52 1.04 14.06 2.38
CA ALA A 52 1.44 13.64 3.73
C ALA A 52 0.96 12.22 4.06
N HIS A 53 -0.31 11.91 3.75
CA HIS A 53 -0.87 10.58 3.96
C HIS A 53 -0.25 9.53 3.02
N ALA A 54 0.09 9.89 1.78
CA ALA A 54 0.76 9.00 0.84
C ALA A 54 2.17 8.63 1.32
N LYS A 55 2.94 9.61 1.81
CA LYS A 55 4.26 9.36 2.42
C LYS A 55 4.16 8.41 3.61
N ALA A 56 3.21 8.64 4.52
CA ALA A 56 2.99 7.75 5.65
C ALA A 56 2.63 6.32 5.18
N ALA A 57 1.74 6.19 4.19
CA ALA A 57 1.38 4.89 3.62
C ALA A 57 2.61 4.15 3.05
N TYR A 58 3.53 4.89 2.42
CA TYR A 58 4.75 4.35 1.84
C TYR A 58 5.73 3.85 2.91
N GLU A 59 5.97 4.66 3.95
CA GLU A 59 6.79 4.27 5.10
C GLU A 59 6.24 3.01 5.78
N TYR A 60 4.92 2.94 5.99
CA TYR A 60 4.28 1.74 6.54
C TYR A 60 4.40 0.54 5.59
N ALA A 61 4.31 0.73 4.27
CA ALA A 61 4.44 -0.36 3.31
C ALA A 61 5.86 -0.93 3.30
N GLN A 62 6.88 -0.07 3.38
CA GLN A 62 8.28 -0.50 3.52
C GLN A 62 8.50 -1.28 4.83
N ALA A 63 7.95 -0.79 5.95
CA ALA A 63 8.04 -1.48 7.23
C ALA A 63 7.28 -2.82 7.23
N ALA A 64 6.12 -2.89 6.55
CA ALA A 64 5.40 -4.14 6.35
C ALA A 64 6.22 -5.15 5.56
N LEU A 65 6.94 -4.71 4.51
CA LEU A 65 7.70 -5.59 3.63
C LEU A 65 8.88 -6.18 4.39
N GLN A 66 9.58 -5.34 5.14
CA GLN A 66 10.68 -5.77 5.99
C GLN A 66 10.21 -6.81 7.02
N ALA A 67 9.11 -6.54 7.73
CA ALA A 67 8.56 -7.47 8.71
C ALA A 67 8.03 -8.78 8.08
N ALA A 68 7.48 -8.72 6.86
CA ALA A 68 7.02 -9.90 6.11
C ALA A 68 8.22 -10.78 5.71
N LYS A 69 9.30 -10.19 5.20
CA LYS A 69 10.55 -10.90 4.90
C LYS A 69 11.16 -11.54 6.15
N GLU A 70 11.19 -10.83 7.26
CA GLU A 70 11.63 -11.38 8.56
C GLU A 70 10.79 -12.56 9.04
N SER A 71 9.51 -12.62 8.66
CA SER A 71 8.62 -13.72 9.04
C SER A 71 8.79 -14.98 8.18
N GLY A 72 9.52 -14.89 7.06
CA GLY A 72 9.62 -15.98 6.08
C GLY A 72 8.31 -16.29 5.33
N ASP A 73 7.31 -15.41 5.41
CA ASP A 73 6.02 -15.57 4.73
C ASP A 73 6.08 -14.90 3.36
N ASP A 74 6.52 -15.65 2.35
CA ASP A 74 6.67 -15.17 0.97
C ASP A 74 5.35 -14.68 0.36
N CYS A 75 4.23 -15.32 0.71
CA CYS A 75 2.90 -14.88 0.29
C CYS A 75 2.62 -13.47 0.85
N MET A 76 2.86 -13.27 2.14
CA MET A 76 2.70 -11.97 2.77
C MET A 76 3.64 -10.93 2.16
N ALA A 77 4.90 -11.30 1.87
CA ALA A 77 5.84 -10.40 1.20
C ALA A 77 5.30 -9.96 -0.16
N ALA A 78 4.81 -10.88 -0.99
CA ALA A 78 4.21 -10.57 -2.30
C ALA A 78 2.97 -9.65 -2.17
N GLN A 79 2.13 -9.86 -1.15
CA GLN A 79 0.97 -8.99 -0.88
C GLN A 79 1.40 -7.57 -0.51
N VAL A 80 2.48 -7.44 0.27
CA VAL A 80 3.00 -6.12 0.63
C VAL A 80 3.70 -5.45 -0.56
N GLU A 81 4.43 -6.19 -1.38
CA GLU A 81 5.06 -5.66 -2.59
C GLU A 81 3.99 -5.04 -3.52
N PHE A 82 2.86 -5.71 -3.69
CA PHE A 82 1.73 -5.16 -4.43
C PHE A 82 1.19 -3.85 -3.79
N LEU A 83 1.01 -3.82 -2.46
CA LEU A 83 0.54 -2.62 -1.77
C LEU A 83 1.55 -1.47 -1.89
N LEU A 84 2.85 -1.76 -1.79
CA LEU A 84 3.92 -0.78 -1.95
C LEU A 84 3.91 -0.19 -3.37
N ALA A 85 3.76 -1.03 -4.40
CA ALA A 85 3.62 -0.58 -5.78
C ALA A 85 2.39 0.33 -5.96
N CYS A 86 1.24 0.00 -5.35
CA CYS A 86 0.05 0.86 -5.39
C CYS A 86 0.33 2.25 -4.79
N VAL A 87 1.01 2.30 -3.65
CA VAL A 87 1.34 3.57 -2.97
C VAL A 87 2.37 4.37 -3.77
N ALA A 88 3.40 3.72 -4.30
CA ALA A 88 4.43 4.36 -5.12
C ALA A 88 3.81 5.01 -6.36
N LEU A 89 2.91 4.30 -7.05
CA LEU A 89 2.20 4.80 -8.22
C LEU A 89 1.34 6.03 -7.89
N TRP A 90 0.63 5.99 -6.76
CA TRP A 90 -0.15 7.13 -6.29
C TRP A 90 0.74 8.34 -5.91
N MET A 91 1.87 8.09 -5.26
CA MET A 91 2.83 9.15 -4.95
C MET A 91 3.40 9.81 -6.21
N LEU A 92 3.73 9.03 -7.24
CA LEU A 92 4.16 9.55 -8.53
C LEU A 92 3.10 10.47 -9.12
N ARG A 93 1.84 10.04 -9.16
CA ARG A 93 0.73 10.89 -9.63
C ARG A 93 0.59 12.18 -8.85
N LEU A 94 0.72 12.15 -7.52
CA LEU A 94 0.66 13.38 -6.71
C LEU A 94 1.82 14.35 -6.98
N GLN A 95 2.93 13.87 -7.55
CA GLN A 95 4.14 14.66 -7.84
C GLN A 95 4.25 15.06 -9.31
N SER A 96 3.56 14.37 -10.22
CA SER A 96 3.63 14.61 -11.65
C SER A 96 2.53 15.56 -12.13
N GLU A 97 2.88 16.43 -13.07
CA GLU A 97 1.95 17.32 -13.76
C GLU A 97 1.86 16.94 -15.24
N GLY A 98 0.65 16.94 -15.81
CA GLY A 98 0.41 16.74 -17.25
C GLY A 98 0.93 15.40 -17.80
N GLU A 99 1.49 15.43 -19.01
CA GLU A 99 1.94 14.25 -19.77
C GLU A 99 3.00 13.39 -19.04
N ARG A 100 3.81 13.99 -18.16
CA ARG A 100 4.78 13.26 -17.34
C ARG A 100 4.10 12.33 -16.33
N ALA A 101 2.88 12.66 -15.91
CA ALA A 101 2.09 11.81 -15.05
C ALA A 101 1.61 10.57 -15.80
N GLU A 102 1.23 10.70 -17.06
CA GLU A 102 0.72 9.58 -17.86
C GLU A 102 1.81 8.52 -18.14
N GLU A 103 3.02 8.96 -18.49
CA GLU A 103 4.15 8.04 -18.73
C GLU A 103 4.56 7.31 -17.43
N ALA A 104 4.65 8.05 -16.31
CA ALA A 104 4.98 7.47 -15.01
C ALA A 104 3.88 6.49 -14.53
N VAL A 105 2.61 6.83 -14.78
CA VAL A 105 1.48 5.95 -14.47
C VAL A 105 1.48 4.71 -15.35
N SER A 106 1.86 4.83 -16.63
CA SER A 106 1.99 3.68 -17.53
C SER A 106 3.04 2.69 -17.03
N LYS A 107 4.24 3.17 -16.66
CA LYS A 107 5.30 2.31 -16.11
C LYS A 107 4.89 1.65 -14.79
N GLY A 108 4.20 2.39 -13.91
CA GLY A 108 3.70 1.81 -12.66
C GLY A 108 2.55 0.81 -12.85
N LYS A 109 1.78 0.89 -13.95
CA LYS A 109 0.79 -0.14 -14.31
C LYS A 109 1.48 -1.48 -14.62
N ASP A 110 2.59 -1.45 -15.33
CA ASP A 110 3.36 -2.67 -15.65
C ASP A 110 3.92 -3.31 -14.38
N GLU A 111 4.47 -2.51 -13.46
CA GLU A 111 4.93 -3.00 -12.15
C GLU A 111 3.80 -3.63 -11.32
N LEU A 112 2.62 -3.01 -11.30
CA LEU A 112 1.45 -3.58 -10.64
C LEU A 112 1.01 -4.91 -11.26
N GLN A 113 1.06 -5.01 -12.59
CA GLN A 113 0.75 -6.24 -13.29
C GLN A 113 1.73 -7.36 -12.91
N ILE A 114 3.03 -7.06 -12.84
CA ILE A 114 4.06 -8.01 -12.39
C ILE A 114 3.78 -8.48 -10.96
N CYS A 115 3.45 -7.56 -10.04
CA CYS A 115 3.07 -7.91 -8.66
C CYS A 115 1.83 -8.82 -8.63
N LEU A 116 0.82 -8.54 -9.45
CA LEU A 116 -0.40 -9.33 -9.54
C LEU A 116 -0.13 -10.75 -10.06
N GLU A 117 0.71 -10.91 -11.08
CA GLU A 117 1.12 -12.22 -11.59
C GLU A 117 1.92 -13.01 -10.54
N ARG A 118 2.70 -12.35 -9.69
CA ARG A 118 3.36 -13.01 -8.55
C ARG A 118 2.36 -13.47 -7.50
N LEU A 119 1.32 -12.67 -7.22
CA LEU A 119 0.26 -13.04 -6.28
C LEU A 119 -0.56 -14.26 -6.74
N LYS A 120 -0.77 -14.43 -8.06
CA LYS A 120 -1.46 -15.60 -8.63
C LYS A 120 -0.76 -16.93 -8.36
N ARG A 121 0.51 -16.92 -7.97
CA ARG A 121 1.26 -18.13 -7.62
C ARG A 121 0.86 -18.71 -6.26
N TYR A 122 0.14 -17.94 -5.45
CA TYR A 122 -0.30 -18.34 -4.11
C TYR A 122 -1.80 -18.68 -4.13
N PRO A 123 -2.19 -19.96 -4.11
CA PRO A 123 -3.59 -20.38 -4.23
C PRO A 123 -4.49 -19.90 -3.07
N GLU A 124 -3.91 -19.60 -1.91
CA GLU A 124 -4.58 -19.04 -0.74
C GLU A 124 -4.95 -17.55 -0.90
N VAL A 125 -4.36 -16.87 -1.89
CA VAL A 125 -4.62 -15.45 -2.14
C VAL A 125 -5.88 -15.30 -2.98
N ARG A 126 -6.83 -14.53 -2.46
CA ARG A 126 -8.00 -14.09 -3.24
C ARG A 126 -7.58 -12.98 -4.23
N THR A 127 -6.94 -13.36 -5.34
CA THR A 127 -6.39 -12.43 -6.33
C THR A 127 -7.40 -11.39 -6.80
N ARG A 128 -8.68 -11.75 -6.91
CA ARG A 128 -9.78 -10.83 -7.26
C ARG A 128 -9.82 -9.56 -6.40
N VAL A 129 -9.50 -9.66 -5.11
CA VAL A 129 -9.46 -8.48 -4.21
C VAL A 129 -8.36 -7.51 -4.63
N TYR A 130 -7.22 -8.02 -5.07
CA TYR A 130 -6.08 -7.23 -5.53
C TYR A 130 -6.33 -6.66 -6.93
N GLU A 131 -7.00 -7.40 -7.80
CA GLU A 131 -7.45 -6.91 -9.11
C GLU A 131 -8.48 -5.77 -8.98
N GLU A 132 -9.40 -5.86 -8.02
CA GLU A 132 -10.35 -4.80 -7.70
C GLU A 132 -9.64 -3.58 -7.09
N GLN A 133 -8.67 -3.79 -6.19
CA GLN A 133 -7.84 -2.69 -5.68
C GLN A 133 -7.04 -2.01 -6.80
N MET A 134 -6.39 -2.77 -7.67
CA MET A 134 -5.69 -2.25 -8.84
C MET A 134 -6.63 -1.43 -9.70
N ARG A 135 -7.83 -1.94 -10.02
CA ARG A 135 -8.84 -1.20 -10.79
C ARG A 135 -9.27 0.09 -10.12
N VAL A 136 -9.50 0.11 -8.81
CA VAL A 136 -9.85 1.34 -8.08
C VAL A 136 -8.72 2.35 -8.15
N TYR A 137 -7.48 1.93 -7.85
CA TYR A 137 -6.33 2.83 -7.92
C TYR A 137 -6.09 3.34 -9.34
N LEU A 138 -6.25 2.47 -10.34
CA LEU A 138 -6.12 2.84 -11.74
C LEU A 138 -7.25 3.74 -12.23
N GLY A 139 -8.48 3.53 -11.75
CA GLY A 139 -9.65 4.34 -12.07
C GLY A 139 -9.47 5.78 -11.62
N TYR A 140 -8.87 6.00 -10.45
CA TYR A 140 -8.51 7.36 -10.04
C TYR A 140 -7.57 8.04 -11.04
N PHE A 141 -6.71 7.32 -11.79
CA PHE A 141 -5.86 7.93 -12.81
C PHE A 141 -6.61 8.25 -14.12
N ALA A 142 -7.72 7.57 -14.41
CA ALA A 142 -8.50 7.76 -15.65
C ALA A 142 -9.51 8.92 -15.59
N GLU A 143 -9.98 9.30 -14.39
CA GLU A 143 -10.98 10.38 -14.21
C GLU A 143 -10.39 11.80 -14.28
N THR A 144 -9.10 11.96 -14.58
CA THR A 144 -8.44 13.27 -14.68
C THR A 144 -7.82 13.57 -16.05
N SER A 145 -8.12 12.75 -17.07
CA SER A 145 -7.75 12.97 -18.47
C SER A 145 -8.88 13.68 -19.23
#